data_AF-A0A0K2SG52-F1
#
_entry.id   AF-A0A0K2SG52-F1
#
_cell.length_a   1.000
_cell.length_b   1.000
_cell.length_c   1.000
_cell.angle_alpha   90.00
_cell.angle_beta   90.00
_cell.angle_gamma   90.00
#
_symmetry.space_group_name_H-M   'P 1'
#
loop_
_entity.id
_entity.type
_entity.pdbx_description
1 polymer ?
#
loop_
_entity_poly.entity_id
_entity_poly.type
_entity_poly.pdbx_seq_one_letter_code
_entity_poly.pdbx_strand_id
1 'polypeptide(L)'
;MRSTWRGQARWIALGLVAAVAVLGFTFIGQAADQLREIPGITVADDHPNGCVDCHKPDSKYSLQAEVTNLADAGGHPDVASKMKEPADCLMCHESDGRLPMGEIMHVAHLTGGAENHFISGYDGECMYCHSLGDDGSIGVKGLE
;
A
#
# COMPACT_ATOMS: atom_id res chain seq x y z
N MET A 1 1.06 60.82 -40.02
CA MET A 1 1.14 60.13 -38.72
C MET A 1 0.68 58.67 -38.83
N ARG A 2 1.45 57.77 -39.47
CA ARG A 2 1.17 56.31 -39.52
C ARG A 2 2.45 55.55 -39.90
N SER A 3 3.43 55.38 -39.01
CA SER A 3 4.64 54.60 -39.40
C SER A 3 5.45 53.93 -38.29
N THR A 4 5.16 54.12 -37.00
CA THR A 4 5.99 53.52 -35.94
C THR A 4 5.38 52.28 -35.25
N TRP A 5 4.08 52.02 -35.45
CA TRP A 5 3.35 50.98 -34.69
C TRP A 5 3.68 49.52 -35.09
N ARG A 6 4.19 49.30 -36.31
CA ARG A 6 4.48 47.94 -36.81
C ARG A 6 5.82 47.36 -36.31
N GLY A 7 6.70 48.19 -35.76
CA GLY A 7 8.02 47.76 -35.28
C GLY A 7 7.96 47.13 -33.88
N GLN A 8 7.26 47.74 -32.94
CA GLN A 8 7.24 47.30 -31.54
C GLN A 8 6.41 46.02 -31.30
N ALA A 9 5.37 45.79 -32.11
CA ALA A 9 4.55 44.58 -31.99
C ALA A 9 5.32 43.28 -32.31
N ARG A 10 6.37 43.35 -33.15
CA ARG A 10 7.16 42.17 -33.56
C ARG A 10 8.13 41.71 -32.46
N TRP A 11 8.66 42.63 -31.66
CA TRP A 11 9.58 42.31 -30.56
C TRP A 11 8.86 41.73 -29.34
N ILE A 12 7.64 42.22 -29.05
CA ILE A 12 6.79 41.71 -27.95
C ILE A 12 6.30 40.29 -28.25
N ALA A 13 5.89 40.02 -29.50
CA ALA A 13 5.44 38.69 -29.90
C ALA A 13 6.57 37.64 -29.88
N LEU A 14 7.80 38.01 -30.28
CA LEU A 14 8.97 37.11 -30.21
C LEU A 14 9.43 36.84 -28.77
N GLY A 15 9.38 37.84 -27.88
CA GLY A 15 9.70 37.66 -26.46
C GLY A 15 8.74 36.73 -25.72
N LEU A 16 7.44 36.82 -26.02
CA LEU A 16 6.40 35.94 -25.45
C LEU A 16 6.52 34.48 -25.91
N VAL A 17 6.83 34.24 -27.19
CA VAL A 17 7.02 32.87 -27.71
C VAL A 17 8.25 32.20 -27.10
N ALA A 18 9.34 32.95 -26.89
CA ALA A 18 10.55 32.42 -26.24
C ALA A 18 10.32 32.11 -24.74
N ALA A 19 9.57 32.95 -24.01
CA ALA A 19 9.25 32.72 -22.60
C ALA A 19 8.33 31.49 -22.39
N VAL A 20 7.36 31.28 -23.28
CA VAL A 20 6.48 30.09 -23.25
C VAL A 20 7.24 28.81 -23.58
N ALA A 21 8.22 28.86 -24.49
CA ALA A 21 9.05 27.70 -24.82
C ALA A 21 9.98 27.29 -23.66
N VAL A 22 10.54 28.25 -22.90
CA VAL A 22 11.40 27.97 -21.74
C VAL A 22 10.59 27.46 -20.54
N LEU A 23 9.39 28.01 -20.30
CA LEU A 23 8.49 27.55 -19.23
C LEU A 23 7.80 26.22 -19.56
N GLY A 24 7.56 25.94 -20.84
CA GLY A 24 6.99 24.66 -21.30
C GLY A 24 7.99 23.49 -21.18
N PHE A 25 9.29 23.76 -21.31
CA PHE A 25 10.32 22.71 -21.25
C PHE A 25 10.62 22.24 -19.81
N THR A 26 10.39 23.09 -18.80
CA THR A 26 10.62 22.72 -17.39
C THR A 26 9.50 21.86 -16.78
N PHE A 27 8.29 21.85 -17.36
CA PHE A 27 7.16 21.09 -16.81
C PHE A 27 7.03 19.65 -17.34
N ILE A 28 7.69 19.30 -18.45
CA ILE A 28 7.56 17.96 -19.05
C ILE A 28 8.58 16.96 -18.45
N GLY A 29 9.59 17.44 -17.73
CA GLY A 29 10.74 16.62 -17.29
C GLY A 29 10.67 15.99 -15.90
N GLN A 30 9.62 16.22 -15.09
CA GLN A 30 9.58 15.76 -13.69
C GLN A 30 8.67 14.56 -13.42
N ALA A 31 8.04 13.96 -14.43
CA ALA A 31 7.43 12.63 -14.29
C ALA A 31 8.48 11.52 -14.41
N ALA A 32 9.67 11.74 -13.86
CA ALA A 32 10.69 10.71 -13.71
C ALA A 32 10.24 9.79 -12.57
N ASP A 33 9.50 8.76 -12.95
CA ASP A 33 9.67 7.38 -12.48
C ASP A 33 10.24 7.28 -11.06
N GLN A 34 9.45 7.65 -10.05
CA GLN A 34 9.74 7.22 -8.68
C GLN A 34 9.44 5.72 -8.68
N LEU A 35 10.49 4.90 -8.72
CA LEU A 35 10.37 3.47 -8.52
C LEU A 35 9.51 3.24 -7.28
N ARG A 36 8.45 2.44 -7.43
CA ARG A 36 7.58 2.09 -6.32
C ARG A 36 8.42 1.52 -5.17
N GLU A 37 8.20 2.04 -3.97
CA GLU A 37 8.79 1.50 -2.76
C GLU A 37 8.09 0.18 -2.44
N ILE A 38 8.85 -0.91 -2.48
CA ILE A 38 8.40 -2.27 -2.21
C ILE A 38 9.28 -2.79 -1.06
N PRO A 39 8.75 -2.93 0.17
CA PRO A 39 9.45 -3.45 1.32
C PRO A 39 10.18 -4.76 1.02
N GLY A 40 11.46 -4.81 1.38
CA GLY A 40 12.31 -5.98 1.16
C GLY A 40 12.83 -6.15 -0.27
N ILE A 41 12.37 -5.33 -1.23
CA ILE A 41 12.81 -5.39 -2.64
C ILE A 41 13.54 -4.11 -3.05
N THR A 42 12.86 -2.95 -3.00
CA THR A 42 13.43 -1.65 -3.41
C THR A 42 13.77 -0.76 -2.22
N VAL A 43 13.19 -1.04 -1.05
CA VAL A 43 13.47 -0.37 0.23
C VAL A 43 13.64 -1.40 1.35
N ALA A 44 14.20 -0.97 2.48
CA ALA A 44 14.31 -1.82 3.66
C ALA A 44 12.92 -2.29 4.12
N ASP A 45 12.84 -3.53 4.57
CA ASP A 45 11.63 -4.09 5.15
C ASP A 45 11.55 -3.73 6.63
N ASP A 46 10.64 -2.83 6.97
CA ASP A 46 10.37 -2.40 8.35
C ASP A 46 9.28 -3.25 9.03
N HIS A 47 8.70 -4.24 8.33
CA HIS A 47 7.72 -5.20 8.86
C HIS A 47 8.12 -6.64 8.55
N PRO A 48 9.28 -7.12 9.04
CA PRO A 48 9.80 -8.45 8.71
C PRO A 48 8.99 -9.60 9.33
N ASN A 49 8.19 -9.35 10.38
CA ASN A 49 7.37 -10.36 11.07
C ASN A 49 5.90 -10.33 10.62
N GLY A 50 5.53 -9.45 9.69
CA GLY A 50 4.20 -9.39 9.10
C GLY A 50 3.11 -9.03 10.11
N CYS A 51 2.21 -9.98 10.38
CA CYS A 51 0.98 -9.76 11.15
C CYS A 51 1.25 -9.00 12.46
N VAL A 52 2.25 -9.43 13.23
CA VAL A 52 2.51 -8.96 14.60
C VAL A 52 3.26 -7.62 14.65
N ASP A 53 3.82 -7.14 13.54
CA ASP A 53 4.46 -5.82 13.49
C ASP A 53 3.41 -4.70 13.58
N CYS A 54 2.24 -4.91 12.98
CA CYS A 54 1.07 -4.04 13.09
C CYS A 54 0.12 -4.48 14.22
N HIS A 55 -0.23 -5.77 14.28
CA HIS A 55 -1.15 -6.33 15.27
C HIS A 55 -0.41 -6.77 16.54
N LYS A 56 0.24 -5.80 17.19
CA LYS A 56 1.07 -6.04 18.38
C LYS A 56 0.28 -6.71 19.51
N PRO A 57 0.89 -7.66 20.24
CA PRO A 57 0.35 -8.15 21.49
C PRO A 57 0.00 -7.00 22.43
N ASP A 58 -1.08 -7.15 23.19
CA ASP A 58 -1.58 -6.16 24.16
C ASP A 58 -2.05 -4.82 23.58
N SER A 59 -2.11 -4.68 22.25
CA SER A 59 -2.76 -3.53 21.61
C SER A 59 -4.26 -3.77 21.43
N LYS A 60 -5.04 -2.69 21.30
CA LYS A 60 -6.46 -2.77 20.89
C LYS A 60 -6.68 -3.35 19.50
N TYR A 61 -5.60 -3.49 18.72
CA TYR A 61 -5.58 -4.08 17.39
C TYR A 61 -4.81 -5.40 17.40
N SER A 62 -4.62 -6.05 18.55
CA SER A 62 -4.01 -7.38 18.56
C SER A 62 -4.88 -8.36 17.77
N LEU A 63 -4.27 -9.43 17.27
CA LEU A 63 -5.02 -10.48 16.57
C LEU A 63 -6.12 -11.07 17.48
N GLN A 64 -5.85 -11.22 18.78
CA GLN A 64 -6.83 -11.72 19.75
C GLN A 64 -8.01 -10.75 19.91
N ALA A 65 -7.73 -9.43 19.93
CA ALA A 65 -8.78 -8.41 19.99
C ALA A 65 -9.64 -8.46 18.73
N GLU A 66 -9.05 -8.65 17.55
CA GLU A 66 -9.80 -8.74 16.29
C GLU A 66 -10.72 -9.97 16.26
N VAL A 67 -10.22 -11.14 16.67
CA VAL A 67 -11.03 -12.36 16.80
C VAL A 67 -12.18 -12.16 17.80
N THR A 68 -11.92 -11.48 18.92
CA THR A 68 -12.96 -11.15 19.91
C THR A 68 -14.02 -10.24 19.32
N ASN A 69 -13.62 -9.17 18.62
CA ASN A 69 -14.55 -8.23 17.97
C ASN A 69 -15.42 -8.92 16.92
N LEU A 70 -14.82 -9.80 16.09
CA LEU A 70 -15.55 -10.60 15.11
C LEU A 70 -16.53 -11.57 15.78
N ALA A 71 -16.15 -12.15 16.92
CA ALA A 71 -17.04 -13.02 17.69
C ALA A 71 -18.21 -12.26 18.32
N ASP A 72 -17.97 -11.09 18.89
CA ASP A 72 -19.02 -10.21 19.42
C ASP A 72 -20.00 -9.75 18.33
N ALA A 73 -19.51 -9.57 17.09
CA ALA A 73 -20.32 -9.28 15.92
C ALA A 73 -21.02 -10.53 15.32
N GLY A 74 -20.76 -11.73 15.85
CA GLY A 74 -21.32 -12.99 15.36
C GLY A 74 -20.69 -13.54 14.07
N GLY A 75 -19.57 -12.96 13.62
CA GLY A 75 -18.85 -13.34 12.40
C GLY A 75 -17.80 -14.44 12.59
N HIS A 76 -17.41 -14.74 13.82
CA HIS A 76 -16.37 -15.73 14.13
C HIS A 76 -16.68 -16.44 15.47
N PRO A 77 -16.34 -17.73 15.66
CA PRO A 77 -16.40 -18.34 16.98
C PRO A 77 -15.39 -17.70 17.95
N ASP A 78 -15.74 -17.51 19.22
CA ASP A 78 -14.77 -17.01 20.20
C ASP A 78 -13.72 -18.10 20.52
N VAL A 79 -12.54 -17.92 19.92
CA VAL A 79 -11.35 -18.75 20.13
C VAL A 79 -10.14 -17.89 20.45
N ALA A 80 -10.34 -16.62 20.84
CA ALA A 80 -9.24 -15.68 21.09
C ALA A 80 -8.25 -16.23 22.12
N SER A 81 -8.76 -16.89 23.16
CA SER A 81 -7.94 -17.56 24.20
C SER A 81 -7.12 -18.76 23.72
N LYS A 82 -7.41 -19.30 22.54
CA LYS A 82 -6.72 -20.45 21.95
C LYS A 82 -5.63 -20.05 20.96
N MET A 83 -5.64 -18.80 20.50
CA MET A 83 -4.71 -18.30 19.49
C MET A 83 -3.51 -17.64 20.17
N LYS A 84 -2.34 -18.24 19.98
CA LYS A 84 -1.05 -17.75 20.48
C LYS A 84 -0.24 -17.13 19.37
N GLU A 85 -0.25 -17.76 18.20
CA GLU A 85 0.53 -17.36 17.03
C GLU A 85 -0.37 -17.17 15.80
N PRO A 86 0.03 -16.37 14.80
CA PRO A 86 -0.73 -16.22 13.55
C PRO A 86 -1.02 -17.55 12.84
N ALA A 87 -0.14 -18.54 12.99
CA ALA A 87 -0.32 -19.88 12.42
C ALA A 87 -1.53 -20.64 13.01
N ASP A 88 -1.97 -20.33 14.23
CA ASP A 88 -3.11 -21.00 14.85
C ASP A 88 -4.43 -20.72 14.10
N CYS A 89 -4.51 -19.60 13.38
CA CYS A 89 -5.64 -19.26 12.53
C CYS A 89 -5.87 -20.31 11.41
N LEU A 90 -4.77 -20.92 10.94
CA LEU A 90 -4.80 -21.92 9.87
C LEU A 90 -5.38 -23.26 10.32
N MET A 91 -5.53 -23.51 11.62
CA MET A 91 -6.18 -24.72 12.13
C MET A 91 -7.62 -24.90 11.65
N CYS A 92 -8.28 -23.80 11.25
CA CYS A 92 -9.64 -23.80 10.70
C CYS A 92 -9.74 -23.12 9.34
N HIS A 93 -8.80 -22.22 9.02
CA HIS A 93 -8.79 -21.45 7.77
C HIS A 93 -7.69 -21.92 6.81
N GLU A 94 -7.65 -23.23 6.58
CA GLU A 94 -6.72 -23.88 5.64
C GLU A 94 -6.87 -23.31 4.20
N SER A 95 -5.80 -23.38 3.42
CA SER A 95 -5.73 -22.76 2.09
C SER A 95 -6.71 -23.36 1.07
N ASP A 96 -7.10 -24.61 1.22
CA ASP A 96 -8.09 -25.32 0.41
C ASP A 96 -9.44 -25.50 1.13
N GLY A 97 -9.60 -24.89 2.30
CA GLY A 97 -10.82 -24.92 3.10
C GLY A 97 -11.95 -24.07 2.52
N ARG A 98 -13.12 -24.12 3.17
CA ARG A 98 -14.30 -23.33 2.77
C ARG A 98 -14.11 -21.82 2.93
N LEU A 99 -13.27 -21.42 3.87
CA LEU A 99 -12.96 -20.02 4.18
C LEU A 99 -11.44 -19.87 4.33
N PRO A 100 -10.68 -19.82 3.22
CA PRO A 100 -9.23 -19.78 3.27
C PRO A 100 -8.71 -18.49 3.91
N MET A 101 -7.70 -18.60 4.76
CA MET A 101 -7.13 -17.45 5.48
C MET A 101 -6.65 -16.35 4.52
N GLY A 102 -6.03 -16.71 3.39
CA GLY A 102 -5.57 -15.74 2.40
C GLY A 102 -6.70 -14.87 1.83
N GLU A 103 -7.87 -15.45 1.58
CA GLU A 103 -9.03 -14.69 1.09
C GLU A 103 -9.58 -13.76 2.17
N ILE A 104 -9.71 -14.24 3.41
CA ILE A 104 -10.17 -13.43 4.54
C ILE A 104 -9.25 -12.23 4.77
N MET A 105 -7.94 -12.45 4.80
CA MET A 105 -6.95 -11.39 5.04
C MET A 105 -6.96 -10.35 3.94
N HIS A 106 -7.00 -10.77 2.67
CA HIS A 106 -7.10 -9.81 1.56
C HIS A 106 -8.40 -8.99 1.65
N VAL A 107 -9.54 -9.61 1.95
CA VAL A 107 -10.79 -8.85 2.09
C VAL A 107 -10.71 -7.83 3.24
N ALA A 108 -10.18 -8.22 4.39
CA ALA A 108 -10.08 -7.34 5.55
C ALA A 108 -9.16 -6.13 5.31
N HIS A 109 -8.08 -6.29 4.53
CA HIS A 109 -7.04 -5.27 4.38
C HIS A 109 -7.08 -4.53 3.03
N LEU A 110 -7.69 -5.11 1.99
CA LEU A 110 -7.67 -4.57 0.63
C LEU A 110 -9.05 -4.11 0.13
N THR A 111 -10.04 -3.98 1.02
CA THR A 111 -11.36 -3.44 0.69
C THR A 111 -11.66 -2.14 1.42
N GLY A 112 -12.53 -1.29 0.87
CA GLY A 112 -12.90 0.01 1.46
C GLY A 112 -12.16 1.23 0.88
N GLY A 113 -11.16 1.01 0.02
CA GLY A 113 -10.47 2.09 -0.69
C GLY A 113 -9.74 3.03 0.26
N ALA A 114 -9.90 4.34 0.07
CA ALA A 114 -9.20 5.37 0.85
C ALA A 114 -9.52 5.38 2.35
N GLU A 115 -10.63 4.77 2.76
CA GLU A 115 -11.00 4.66 4.18
C GLU A 115 -10.32 3.47 4.88
N ASN A 116 -9.70 2.55 4.12
CA ASN A 116 -8.97 1.44 4.69
C ASN A 116 -7.56 1.89 5.09
N HIS A 117 -7.21 1.72 6.37
CA HIS A 117 -5.93 2.16 6.91
C HIS A 117 -4.72 1.50 6.23
N PHE A 118 -4.83 0.24 5.81
CA PHE A 118 -3.76 -0.43 5.10
C PHE A 118 -3.57 0.17 3.70
N ILE A 119 -4.65 0.40 2.96
CA ILE A 119 -4.58 1.04 1.64
C ILE A 119 -4.06 2.48 1.76
N SER A 120 -4.58 3.27 2.70
CA SER A 120 -4.25 4.70 2.80
C SER A 120 -2.88 4.99 3.43
N GLY A 121 -2.41 4.10 4.31
CA GLY A 121 -1.17 4.30 5.06
C GLY A 121 0.03 3.50 4.55
N TYR A 122 -0.25 2.41 3.82
CA TYR A 122 0.75 1.42 3.40
C TYR A 122 0.60 1.04 1.92
N ASP A 123 -0.17 1.83 1.15
CA ASP A 123 -0.42 1.67 -0.28
C ASP A 123 -0.93 0.29 -0.73
N GLY A 124 -1.45 -0.50 0.22
CA GLY A 124 -1.87 -1.88 -0.04
C GLY A 124 -0.72 -2.79 -0.49
N GLU A 125 0.51 -2.51 -0.05
CA GLU A 125 1.70 -3.19 -0.52
C GLU A 125 1.80 -4.63 0.01
N CYS A 126 1.85 -5.59 -0.91
CA CYS A 126 1.78 -7.03 -0.64
C CYS A 126 2.91 -7.47 0.30
N MET A 127 4.09 -6.85 0.12
CA MET A 127 5.30 -7.22 0.85
C MET A 127 5.29 -6.83 2.33
N TYR A 128 4.27 -6.12 2.84
CA TYR A 128 4.08 -5.98 4.28
C TYR A 128 3.67 -7.29 4.96
N CYS A 129 3.02 -8.21 4.23
CA CYS A 129 2.65 -9.54 4.72
C CYS A 129 3.43 -10.66 4.04
N HIS A 130 3.85 -10.45 2.79
CA HIS A 130 4.50 -11.47 1.99
C HIS A 130 6.02 -11.34 1.98
N SER A 131 6.70 -12.49 1.91
CA SER A 131 8.12 -12.60 1.60
C SER A 131 8.26 -13.06 0.13
N LEU A 132 9.38 -12.73 -0.50
CA LEU A 132 9.73 -13.23 -1.83
C LEU A 132 11.06 -13.98 -1.70
N GLY A 133 11.03 -15.28 -1.95
CA GLY A 133 12.22 -16.12 -1.99
C GLY A 133 13.05 -15.87 -3.25
N ASP A 134 14.34 -16.19 -3.18
CA ASP A 134 15.28 -16.07 -4.31
C ASP A 134 14.87 -16.94 -5.52
N ASP A 135 14.09 -17.99 -5.29
CA ASP A 135 13.52 -18.88 -6.29
C ASP A 135 12.18 -18.38 -6.89
N GLY A 136 11.74 -17.19 -6.46
CA GLY A 136 10.47 -16.59 -6.86
C GLY A 136 9.26 -17.15 -6.11
N SER A 137 9.46 -17.98 -5.08
CA SER A 137 8.38 -18.40 -4.19
C SER A 137 7.87 -17.21 -3.36
N ILE A 138 6.57 -17.21 -3.07
CA ILE A 138 5.94 -16.21 -2.20
C ILE A 138 5.53 -16.91 -0.92
N GLY A 139 6.04 -16.41 0.20
CA GLY A 139 5.68 -16.86 1.54
C GLY A 139 4.85 -15.80 2.27
N VAL A 140 4.38 -16.14 3.48
CA VAL A 140 3.65 -15.22 4.36
C VAL A 140 4.44 -15.09 5.65
N LYS A 141 4.94 -13.88 5.91
CA LYS A 141 5.75 -13.57 7.08
C LYS A 141 5.03 -13.96 8.37
N GLY A 142 5.75 -14.64 9.26
CA GLY A 142 5.21 -15.12 10.53
C GLY A 142 4.39 -16.41 10.44
N LEU A 143 4.25 -17.02 9.25
CA LEU A 143 3.61 -18.33 9.04
C LEU A 143 4.59 -19.40 8.51
N GLU A 144 5.87 -19.05 8.38
CA GLU A 144 6.94 -19.89 7.85
C GLU A 144 7.73 -20.61 8.96
#